data_AF-A0A0F9DK18-F1
#
_entry.id   AF-A0A0F9DK18-F1
#
_cell.length_a   1.000
_cell.length_b   1.000
_cell.length_c   1.000
_cell.angle_alpha   90.00
_cell.angle_beta   90.00
_cell.angle_gamma   90.00
#
_symmetry.space_group_name_H-M   'P 1'
#
loop_
_entity.id
_entity.type
_entity.pdbx_description
1 polymer ?
#
loop_
_entity_poly.entity_id
_entity_poly.type
_entity_poly.pdbx_seq_one_letter_code
_entity_poly.pdbx_strand_id
1 'polypeptide(L)'
;MYFYLKIILCFVFYLFFISTNVSLASDPREWSPVWKLPPGKRPENIVDEFITVPGDVEKSQFFSPISCGSCHPEIFKMWSGSTHANAWKNPLFQALYNLGKKTAKGEWQKRNVESCVRCHHPIGHSSGEKDLPLDDEKGGVICDFCHSVRATTGVGNAPYILNPGNAAAME
;
A
#
# COMPACT_ATOMS: atom_id res chain seq x y z
N MET A 1 -18.59 50.72 -19.38
CA MET A 1 -19.40 49.48 -19.31
C MET A 1 -18.62 48.23 -19.70
N TYR A 2 -17.90 48.23 -20.84
CA TYR A 2 -17.13 47.07 -21.32
C TYR A 2 -15.99 46.60 -20.40
N PHE A 3 -15.35 47.54 -19.68
CA PHE A 3 -14.24 47.26 -18.78
C PHE A 3 -14.66 46.47 -17.53
N TYR A 4 -15.77 46.88 -16.90
CA TYR A 4 -16.35 46.18 -15.76
C TYR A 4 -16.85 44.79 -16.13
N LEU A 5 -17.42 44.62 -17.33
CA LEU A 5 -17.86 43.32 -17.83
C LEU A 5 -16.70 42.33 -17.98
N LYS A 6 -15.53 42.78 -18.45
CA LYS A 6 -14.31 41.94 -18.52
C LYS A 6 -13.79 41.53 -17.15
N ILE A 7 -13.79 42.45 -16.18
CA ILE A 7 -13.33 42.15 -14.82
C ILE A 7 -14.26 41.10 -14.18
N ILE A 8 -15.56 41.26 -14.32
CA ILE A 8 -16.55 40.30 -13.82
C ILE A 8 -16.37 38.93 -14.49
N LEU A 9 -16.19 38.88 -15.81
CA LEU A 9 -15.93 37.62 -16.53
C LEU A 9 -14.63 36.94 -16.08
N CYS A 10 -13.55 37.69 -15.86
CA CYS A 10 -12.30 37.15 -15.32
C CYS A 10 -12.47 36.63 -13.89
N PHE A 11 -13.23 37.33 -13.04
CA PHE A 11 -13.47 36.92 -11.66
C PHE A 11 -14.36 35.67 -11.59
N VAL A 12 -15.38 35.58 -12.46
CA VAL A 12 -16.23 34.39 -12.59
C VAL A 12 -15.42 33.22 -13.14
N PHE A 13 -14.55 33.42 -14.14
CA PHE A 13 -13.65 32.37 -14.62
C PHE A 13 -12.65 31.91 -13.54
N TYR A 14 -12.13 32.84 -12.74
CA TYR A 14 -11.22 32.55 -11.64
C TYR A 14 -11.90 31.76 -10.52
N LEU A 15 -13.11 32.16 -10.12
CA LEU A 15 -13.93 31.42 -9.16
C LEU A 15 -14.34 30.05 -9.72
N PHE A 16 -14.64 29.95 -11.02
CA PHE A 16 -14.92 28.69 -11.69
C PHE A 16 -13.69 27.78 -11.66
N PHE A 17 -12.49 28.31 -11.92
CA PHE A 17 -11.23 27.57 -11.84
C PHE A 17 -10.85 27.12 -10.41
N ILE A 18 -11.20 27.90 -9.38
CA ILE A 18 -11.05 27.50 -7.98
C ILE A 18 -12.06 26.39 -7.61
N SER A 19 -13.27 26.45 -8.18
CA SER A 19 -14.32 25.44 -7.93
C SER A 19 -14.15 24.16 -8.75
N THR A 20 -13.45 24.21 -9.89
CA THR A 20 -12.94 23.02 -10.56
C THR A 20 -11.76 22.54 -9.73
N ASN A 21 -11.98 21.52 -8.91
CA ASN A 21 -10.92 20.80 -8.21
C ASN A 21 -9.85 20.33 -9.21
N VAL A 22 -8.86 21.16 -9.51
CA VAL A 22 -7.56 20.69 -9.95
C VAL A 22 -6.99 20.04 -8.69
N SER A 23 -7.15 18.72 -8.58
CA SER A 23 -6.54 17.93 -7.51
C SER A 23 -5.05 18.25 -7.46
N LEU A 24 -4.68 19.04 -6.46
CA LEU A 24 -3.31 19.18 -6.00
C LEU A 24 -2.92 17.82 -5.43
N ALA A 25 -2.38 16.95 -6.27
CA ALA A 25 -1.90 15.66 -5.82
C ALA A 25 -0.73 15.85 -4.86
N SER A 26 -0.95 15.60 -3.57
CA SER A 26 0.00 14.87 -2.72
C SER A 26 -0.60 14.53 -1.36
N ASP A 27 -1.65 13.71 -1.38
CA ASP A 27 -2.01 12.87 -0.24
C ASP A 27 -1.31 11.50 -0.38
N PRO A 28 -0.73 10.91 0.68
CA PRO A 28 -0.34 9.49 0.67
C PRO A 28 -1.49 8.52 0.34
N ARG A 29 -2.75 8.99 0.31
CA ARG A 29 -3.96 8.30 -0.22
C ARG A 29 -4.18 8.49 -1.73
N GLU A 30 -3.48 9.40 -2.40
CA GLU A 30 -3.74 9.81 -3.80
C GLU A 30 -2.72 9.30 -4.84
N TRP A 31 -1.51 8.86 -4.44
CA TRP A 31 -0.50 8.38 -5.41
C TRP A 31 -0.80 6.97 -5.94
N SER A 32 -1.77 6.31 -5.33
CA SER A 32 -2.20 4.94 -5.61
C SER A 32 -3.69 5.03 -5.92
N PRO A 33 -4.10 5.27 -7.18
CA PRO A 33 -5.51 5.36 -7.53
C PRO A 33 -6.20 4.07 -7.09
N VAL A 34 -7.08 4.20 -6.10
CA VAL A 34 -7.94 3.12 -5.61
C VAL A 34 -9.23 3.23 -6.37
N TRP A 35 -9.54 2.22 -7.18
CA TRP A 35 -10.80 2.19 -7.89
C TRP A 35 -11.89 1.68 -6.96
N LYS A 36 -12.83 2.57 -6.60
CA LYS A 36 -14.06 2.19 -5.90
C LYS A 36 -15.11 1.77 -6.91
N LEU A 37 -15.66 0.58 -6.73
CA LEU A 37 -16.80 0.11 -7.52
C LEU A 37 -18.06 0.94 -7.18
N PRO A 38 -19.03 1.08 -8.11
CA PRO A 38 -20.27 1.80 -7.84
C PRO A 38 -21.02 1.26 -6.60
N PRO A 39 -21.78 2.08 -5.86
CA PRO A 39 -22.41 1.72 -4.56
C PRO A 39 -23.34 0.50 -4.49
N GLY A 40 -23.62 -0.21 -5.59
CA GLY A 40 -24.38 -1.47 -5.61
C GLY A 40 -23.66 -2.64 -6.28
N LYS A 41 -22.39 -2.45 -6.69
CA LYS A 41 -21.56 -3.48 -7.34
C LYS A 41 -20.36 -3.88 -6.48
N ARG A 42 -20.23 -3.32 -5.27
CA ARG A 42 -19.09 -3.59 -4.40
C ARG A 42 -19.32 -4.90 -3.64
N PRO A 43 -18.35 -5.82 -3.65
CA PRO A 43 -18.30 -6.89 -2.67
C PRO A 43 -18.31 -6.33 -1.24
N GLU A 44 -18.82 -7.10 -0.27
CA GLU A 44 -18.94 -6.67 1.13
C GLU A 44 -17.59 -6.31 1.76
N ASN A 45 -16.49 -6.89 1.29
CA ASN A 45 -15.14 -6.59 1.77
C ASN A 45 -14.50 -5.35 1.13
N ILE A 46 -15.23 -4.61 0.27
CA ILE A 46 -14.81 -3.28 -0.23
C ILE A 46 -15.55 -2.19 0.55
N VAL A 47 -14.88 -1.63 1.56
CA VAL A 47 -15.47 -0.72 2.56
C VAL A 47 -15.05 0.73 2.36
N ASP A 48 -15.88 1.67 2.83
CA ASP A 48 -15.57 3.10 2.82
C ASP A 48 -14.83 3.53 4.11
N GLU A 49 -13.70 2.89 4.38
CA GLU A 49 -12.82 3.18 5.52
C GLU A 49 -11.44 3.68 5.06
N PHE A 50 -10.54 3.97 6.00
CA PHE A 50 -9.15 4.31 5.68
C PHE A 50 -8.31 3.03 5.52
N ILE A 51 -7.37 3.05 4.57
CA ILE A 51 -6.37 1.99 4.41
C ILE A 51 -5.38 2.01 5.56
N THR A 52 -4.73 0.88 5.82
CA THR A 52 -3.58 0.84 6.72
C THR A 52 -2.40 1.56 6.09
N VAL A 53 -1.87 2.56 6.79
CA VAL A 53 -0.68 3.32 6.39
C VAL A 53 0.53 2.98 7.29
N PRO A 54 1.75 3.33 6.88
CA PRO A 54 2.95 3.09 7.70
C PRO A 54 2.82 3.65 9.12
N GLY A 55 2.97 2.76 10.11
CA GLY A 55 2.89 3.09 11.55
C GLY A 55 1.54 2.82 12.20
N ASP A 56 0.51 2.43 11.45
CA ASP A 56 -0.79 2.02 12.00
C ASP A 56 -0.73 0.64 12.69
N VAL A 57 0.25 -0.17 12.32
CA VAL A 57 0.52 -1.50 12.87
C VAL A 57 2.00 -1.63 13.21
N GLU A 58 2.35 -2.56 14.08
CA GLU A 58 3.71 -2.89 14.44
C GLU A 58 4.07 -4.28 13.92
N LYS A 59 5.30 -4.48 13.46
CA LYS A 59 5.76 -5.79 12.96
C LYS A 59 5.68 -6.90 14.02
N SER A 60 5.79 -6.52 15.29
CA SER A 60 5.67 -7.43 16.43
C SER A 60 4.25 -7.98 16.63
N GLN A 61 3.23 -7.38 16.00
CA GLN A 61 1.86 -7.91 16.01
C GLN A 61 1.70 -9.15 15.14
N PHE A 62 2.59 -9.35 14.17
CA PHE A 62 2.52 -10.44 13.19
C PHE A 62 3.39 -11.63 13.63
N PHE A 63 2.87 -12.85 13.46
CA PHE A 63 3.62 -14.09 13.63
C PHE A 63 4.56 -14.36 12.46
N SER A 64 5.67 -15.02 12.74
CA SER A 64 6.52 -15.56 11.68
C SER A 64 5.81 -16.73 10.98
N PRO A 65 6.10 -16.99 9.69
CA PRO A 65 5.44 -18.05 8.95
C PRO A 65 5.72 -19.46 9.52
N ILE A 66 6.84 -19.63 10.24
CA ILE A 66 7.18 -20.90 10.89
C ILE A 66 6.20 -21.24 12.03
N SER A 67 5.68 -20.22 12.74
CA SER A 67 4.63 -20.42 13.75
C SER A 67 3.39 -21.08 13.14
N CYS A 68 2.99 -20.65 11.93
CA CYS A 68 1.90 -21.25 11.18
C CYS A 68 2.25 -22.67 10.71
N GLY A 69 3.50 -22.88 10.27
CA GLY A 69 3.98 -24.16 9.74
C GLY A 69 4.00 -25.31 10.75
N SER A 70 4.11 -25.00 12.04
CA SER A 70 4.03 -25.99 13.13
C SER A 70 2.70 -26.77 13.13
N CYS A 71 1.60 -26.13 12.75
CA CYS A 71 0.28 -26.76 12.67
C CYS A 71 -0.20 -26.98 11.22
N HIS A 72 0.29 -26.20 10.26
CA HIS A 72 -0.08 -26.25 8.84
C HIS A 72 1.12 -26.59 7.94
N PRO A 73 1.76 -27.77 8.11
CA PRO A 73 3.03 -28.09 7.45
C PRO A 73 2.93 -28.15 5.92
N GLU A 74 1.84 -28.70 5.38
CA GLU A 74 1.65 -28.80 3.92
C GLU A 74 1.45 -27.42 3.27
N ILE A 75 0.67 -26.54 3.91
CA ILE A 75 0.46 -25.16 3.43
C ILE A 75 1.77 -24.39 3.50
N PHE A 76 2.50 -24.49 4.61
CA PHE A 76 3.80 -23.85 4.76
C PHE A 76 4.79 -24.31 3.68
N LYS A 77 4.83 -25.62 3.38
CA LYS A 77 5.67 -26.16 2.31
C LYS A 77 5.28 -25.58 0.94
N MET A 78 4.00 -25.51 0.61
CA MET A 78 3.53 -24.90 -0.64
C MET A 78 3.84 -23.40 -0.72
N TRP A 79 3.63 -22.67 0.39
CA TRP A 79 3.91 -21.24 0.47
C TRP A 79 5.40 -20.94 0.34
N SER A 80 6.28 -21.67 1.04
CA SER A 80 7.72 -21.39 1.11
C SER A 80 8.42 -21.33 -0.27
N GLY A 81 7.95 -22.12 -1.24
CA GLY A 81 8.45 -22.12 -2.63
C GLY A 81 7.75 -21.13 -3.57
N SER A 82 6.74 -20.41 -3.10
CA SER A 82 5.89 -19.54 -3.94
C SER A 82 6.53 -18.18 -4.23
N THR A 83 5.99 -17.47 -5.23
CA THR A 83 6.36 -16.09 -5.51
C THR A 83 6.04 -15.13 -4.35
N HIS A 84 4.99 -15.41 -3.57
CA HIS A 84 4.61 -14.62 -2.40
C HIS A 84 5.65 -14.71 -1.28
N ALA A 85 6.09 -15.92 -0.92
CA ALA A 85 7.15 -16.10 0.08
C ALA A 85 8.49 -15.50 -0.36
N ASN A 86 8.72 -15.42 -1.67
CA ASN A 86 9.95 -14.91 -2.23
C ASN A 86 9.83 -13.45 -2.73
N ALA A 87 8.70 -12.76 -2.47
CA ALA A 87 8.41 -11.48 -3.11
C ALA A 87 9.49 -10.42 -2.85
N TRP A 88 10.00 -10.32 -1.61
CA TRP A 88 11.08 -9.39 -1.27
C TRP A 88 12.43 -9.87 -1.78
N LYS A 89 12.81 -11.11 -1.47
CA LYS A 89 14.16 -11.64 -1.75
C LYS A 89 14.39 -12.07 -3.20
N ASN A 90 13.37 -11.96 -4.07
CA ASN A 90 13.51 -12.28 -5.48
C ASN A 90 14.62 -11.42 -6.12
N PRO A 91 15.65 -12.03 -6.73
CA PRO A 91 16.81 -11.29 -7.22
C PRO A 91 16.48 -10.37 -8.41
N LEU A 92 15.52 -10.75 -9.26
CA LEU A 92 15.04 -9.91 -10.35
C LEU A 92 14.30 -8.68 -9.81
N PHE A 93 13.41 -8.88 -8.84
CA PHE A 93 12.73 -7.77 -8.17
C PHE A 93 13.76 -6.83 -7.51
N GLN A 94 14.72 -7.37 -6.77
CA GLN A 94 15.75 -6.56 -6.10
C GLN A 94 16.59 -5.76 -7.11
N ALA A 95 16.97 -6.35 -8.24
CA ALA A 95 17.69 -5.64 -9.30
C ALA A 95 16.86 -4.46 -9.85
N LEU A 96 15.58 -4.68 -10.15
CA LEU A 96 14.68 -3.65 -10.67
C LEU A 96 14.36 -2.57 -9.63
N TYR A 97 14.09 -2.95 -8.39
CA TYR A 97 13.82 -2.02 -7.29
C TYR A 97 15.03 -1.12 -7.02
N ASN A 98 16.23 -1.68 -6.98
CA ASN A 98 17.46 -0.91 -6.79
C ASN A 98 17.79 -0.02 -8.00
N LEU A 99 17.55 -0.50 -9.22
CA LEU A 99 17.67 0.33 -10.43
C LEU A 99 16.68 1.50 -10.38
N GLY A 100 15.42 1.25 -10.00
CA GLY A 100 14.40 2.27 -9.80
C GLY A 100 14.84 3.32 -8.79
N LYS A 101 15.31 2.90 -7.60
CA LYS A 101 15.83 3.80 -6.56
C LYS A 101 16.98 4.66 -7.07
N LYS A 102 17.88 4.10 -7.87
CA LYS A 102 19.04 4.81 -8.44
C LYS A 102 18.66 5.80 -9.54
N THR A 103 17.62 5.51 -10.32
CA THR A 103 17.28 6.25 -11.54
C THR A 103 16.11 7.21 -11.38
N ALA A 104 15.29 7.04 -10.34
CA ALA A 104 14.16 7.92 -10.04
C ALA A 104 14.62 9.38 -9.82
N LYS A 105 14.01 10.29 -10.57
CA LYS A 105 14.23 11.74 -10.51
C LYS A 105 12.96 12.44 -10.03
N GLY A 106 13.13 13.28 -9.02
CA GLY A 106 12.02 14.00 -8.39
C GLY A 106 11.15 13.12 -7.50
N GLU A 107 10.32 13.77 -6.69
CA GLU A 107 9.60 13.10 -5.60
C GLU A 107 8.53 12.11 -6.07
N TRP A 108 7.88 12.38 -7.21
CA TRP A 108 6.87 11.48 -7.76
C TRP A 108 7.45 10.11 -8.16
N GLN A 109 8.60 10.10 -8.86
CA GLN A 109 9.22 8.84 -9.28
C GLN A 109 9.75 8.05 -8.09
N LYS A 110 10.33 8.72 -7.08
CA LYS A 110 10.79 8.07 -5.85
C LYS A 110 9.64 7.38 -5.13
N ARG A 111 8.51 8.08 -4.95
CA ARG A 111 7.30 7.50 -4.33
C ARG A 111 6.75 6.30 -5.12
N ASN A 112 6.78 6.36 -6.45
CA ASN A 112 6.37 5.21 -7.28
C ASN A 112 7.30 4.01 -7.20
N VAL A 113 8.58 4.20 -6.83
CA VAL A 113 9.49 3.10 -6.54
C VAL A 113 9.19 2.56 -5.15
N GLU A 114 9.12 3.42 -4.13
CA GLU A 114 8.81 3.04 -2.72
C GLU A 114 7.48 2.27 -2.60
N SER A 115 6.52 2.63 -3.43
CA SER A 115 5.26 1.95 -3.70
C SER A 115 5.35 0.43 -3.83
N CYS A 116 6.40 -0.09 -4.47
CA CYS A 116 6.58 -1.52 -4.72
C CYS A 116 6.61 -2.34 -3.41
N VAL A 117 7.10 -1.73 -2.33
CA VAL A 117 7.25 -2.36 -1.01
C VAL A 117 5.88 -2.73 -0.41
N ARG A 118 4.81 -2.02 -0.76
CA ARG A 118 3.44 -2.35 -0.30
C ARG A 118 2.98 -3.75 -0.67
N CYS A 119 3.51 -4.31 -1.75
CA CYS A 119 3.20 -5.67 -2.18
C CYS A 119 4.36 -6.64 -1.91
N HIS A 120 5.61 -6.15 -1.99
CA HIS A 120 6.78 -7.03 -1.90
C HIS A 120 7.33 -7.18 -0.48
N HIS A 121 7.01 -6.28 0.44
CA HIS A 121 7.35 -6.37 1.87
C HIS A 121 6.25 -5.70 2.73
N PRO A 122 4.99 -6.13 2.60
CA PRO A 122 3.83 -5.41 3.10
C PRO A 122 3.84 -5.15 4.61
N ILE A 123 4.30 -6.11 5.44
CA ILE A 123 4.37 -5.93 6.89
C ILE A 123 5.35 -4.80 7.24
N GLY A 124 6.58 -4.87 6.73
CA GLY A 124 7.59 -3.82 6.95
C GLY A 124 7.13 -2.44 6.46
N HIS A 125 6.47 -2.37 5.29
CA HIS A 125 5.86 -1.11 4.81
C HIS A 125 4.80 -0.58 5.76
N SER A 126 3.80 -1.39 6.09
CA SER A 126 2.69 -0.98 6.95
C SER A 126 3.13 -0.71 8.39
N SER A 127 4.26 -1.28 8.82
CA SER A 127 4.86 -0.99 10.12
C SER A 127 5.77 0.25 10.12
N GLY A 128 5.98 0.88 8.97
CA GLY A 128 6.88 2.03 8.86
C GLY A 128 8.35 1.72 9.12
N GLU A 129 8.78 0.47 8.87
CA GLU A 129 10.19 0.10 9.02
C GLU A 129 11.07 0.91 8.05
N LYS A 130 12.16 1.46 8.60
CA LYS A 130 13.14 2.23 7.82
C LYS A 130 14.13 1.33 7.07
N ASP A 131 14.41 0.17 7.65
CA ASP A 131 15.29 -0.84 7.07
C ASP A 131 14.50 -2.11 6.79
N LEU A 132 14.76 -2.72 5.64
CA LEU A 132 14.04 -3.89 5.13
C LEU A 132 15.07 -4.93 4.70
N PRO A 133 15.61 -5.71 5.66
CA PRO A 133 16.67 -6.68 5.37
C PRO A 133 16.17 -7.77 4.41
N LEU A 134 17.07 -8.33 3.60
CA LEU A 134 16.71 -9.35 2.60
C LEU A 134 16.33 -10.70 3.23
N ASP A 135 16.85 -10.97 4.42
CA ASP A 135 16.68 -12.20 5.20
C ASP A 135 15.60 -12.07 6.28
N ASP A 136 14.77 -11.02 6.24
CA ASP A 136 13.62 -10.89 7.13
C ASP A 136 12.64 -12.06 6.98
N GLU A 137 12.39 -12.78 8.07
CA GLU A 137 11.42 -13.88 8.13
C GLU A 137 9.97 -13.40 7.90
N LYS A 138 9.70 -12.13 8.21
CA LYS A 138 8.41 -11.46 7.92
C LYS A 138 8.45 -10.70 6.60
N GLY A 139 9.53 -10.86 5.82
CA GLY A 139 9.67 -10.35 4.48
C GLY A 139 8.83 -11.12 3.48
N GLY A 140 8.36 -10.42 2.45
CA GLY A 140 7.44 -10.98 1.45
C GLY A 140 5.97 -11.01 1.88
N VAL A 141 5.16 -11.71 1.10
CA VAL A 141 3.72 -11.88 1.34
C VAL A 141 3.54 -13.18 2.14
N ILE A 142 3.65 -13.06 3.46
CA ILE A 142 3.62 -14.20 4.38
C ILE A 142 2.19 -14.57 4.81
N CYS A 143 2.04 -15.72 5.47
CA CYS A 143 0.78 -16.22 5.99
C CYS A 143 0.01 -15.14 6.76
N ASP A 144 0.65 -14.54 7.76
CA ASP A 144 -0.05 -13.66 8.69
C ASP A 144 -0.41 -12.30 8.06
N PHE A 145 0.37 -11.81 7.10
CA PHE A 145 -0.05 -10.64 6.31
C PHE A 145 -1.37 -10.92 5.60
N CYS A 146 -1.44 -12.01 4.81
CA CYS A 146 -2.64 -12.36 4.07
C CYS A 146 -3.85 -12.57 5.00
N HIS A 147 -3.62 -13.24 6.14
CA HIS A 147 -4.67 -13.52 7.11
C HIS A 147 -5.01 -12.33 8.03
N SER A 148 -4.23 -11.25 7.97
CA SER A 148 -4.52 -9.98 8.65
C SER A 148 -5.29 -8.98 7.77
N VAL A 149 -5.40 -9.20 6.46
CA VAL A 149 -6.20 -8.33 5.58
C VAL A 149 -7.69 -8.55 5.87
N ARG A 150 -8.32 -7.62 6.60
CA ARG A 150 -9.75 -7.73 6.94
C ARG A 150 -10.68 -7.19 5.86
N ALA A 151 -10.23 -6.18 5.11
CA ALA A 151 -11.01 -5.48 4.10
C ALA A 151 -10.09 -4.71 3.15
N THR A 152 -10.68 -4.13 2.11
CA THR A 152 -10.00 -3.22 1.20
C THR A 152 -10.87 -1.98 0.96
N THR A 153 -10.28 -0.84 0.62
CA THR A 153 -11.04 0.37 0.28
C THR A 153 -11.35 0.47 -1.22
N GLY A 154 -10.84 -0.47 -2.03
CA GLY A 154 -11.14 -0.60 -3.45
C GLY A 154 -10.22 -1.58 -4.17
N VAL A 155 -9.99 -1.34 -5.47
CA VAL A 155 -9.17 -2.19 -6.34
C VAL A 155 -7.90 -1.45 -6.77
N GLY A 156 -6.78 -2.19 -6.74
CA GLY A 156 -5.47 -1.72 -7.23
C GLY A 156 -4.61 -1.10 -6.15
N ASN A 157 -3.28 -1.16 -6.34
CA ASN A 157 -2.29 -0.49 -5.50
C ASN A 157 -2.45 -0.71 -3.98
N ALA A 158 -2.67 -1.96 -3.56
CA ALA A 158 -2.64 -2.37 -2.15
C ALA A 158 -3.51 -1.52 -1.19
N PRO A 159 -4.81 -1.34 -1.43
CA PRO A 159 -5.68 -0.54 -0.57
C PRO A 159 -6.22 -1.38 0.60
N TYR A 160 -5.38 -2.26 1.14
CA TYR A 160 -5.76 -3.20 2.18
C TYR A 160 -5.90 -2.49 3.54
N ILE A 161 -6.73 -3.08 4.38
CA ILE A 161 -6.89 -2.73 5.78
C ILE A 161 -6.47 -3.95 6.60
N LEU A 162 -5.42 -3.78 7.39
CA LEU A 162 -4.86 -4.81 8.26
C LEU A 162 -5.53 -4.77 9.64
N ASN A 163 -5.68 -5.95 10.22
CA ASN A 163 -6.08 -6.16 11.60
C ASN A 163 -5.31 -7.37 12.15
N PRO A 164 -3.99 -7.23 12.38
CA PRO A 164 -3.17 -8.31 12.88
C PRO A 164 -3.53 -8.68 14.32
N GLY A 165 -3.08 -9.86 14.73
CA GLY A 165 -3.15 -10.29 16.12
C GLY A 165 -2.18 -9.54 17.03
N ASN A 166 -1.77 -10.20 18.11
CA ASN A 166 -0.74 -9.69 19.02
C ASN A 166 0.31 -10.77 19.25
N ALA A 167 1.13 -11.06 18.24
CA ALA A 167 2.18 -12.08 18.34
C ALA A 167 3.16 -11.81 19.48
N ALA A 168 3.48 -10.55 19.74
CA ALA A 168 4.31 -10.11 20.86
C ALA A 168 3.77 -10.49 22.25
N ALA A 169 2.47 -10.72 22.41
CA ALA A 169 1.90 -11.17 23.68
C ALA A 169 2.02 -12.68 23.91
N MET A 170 2.53 -13.43 22.92
CA MET A 170 2.68 -14.89 22.96
C MET A 170 4.15 -15.34 23.03
N GLU A 171 5.09 -14.39 23.02
CA GLU A 171 6.53 -14.58 23.25
C GLU A 171 6.90 -14.29 24.71
#